data_AF-A0A7C3DAR2-F1
#
_entry.id   AF-A0A7C3DAR2-F1
#
_cell.length_a   1.000
_cell.length_b   1.000
_cell.length_c   1.000
_cell.angle_alpha   90.00
_cell.angle_beta   90.00
_cell.angle_gamma   90.00
#
_symmetry.space_group_name_H-M   'P 1'
#
loop_
_entity.id
_entity.type
_entity.pdbx_description
1 polymer ?
#
loop_
_entity_poly.entity_id
_entity_poly.type
_entity_poly.pdbx_seq_one_letter_code
_entity_poly.pdbx_strand_id
1 'polypeptide(L)' 'MPRSARLSIPGIPWHIIQRGNNRSACFYTDKDYRLYLHHFQELAEKYE' A
#
# COMPACT_ATOMS: atom_id res chain seq x y z
N MET A 1 13.94 -17.93 1.13
CA MET A 1 14.77 -17.09 2.01
C MET A 1 13.86 -16.30 2.94
N PRO A 2 14.04 -16.41 4.27
CA PRO A 2 13.28 -15.60 5.21
C PRO A 2 13.65 -14.11 5.00
N ARG A 3 12.64 -13.25 4.91
CA ARG A 3 12.84 -11.80 4.89
C ARG A 3 12.81 -11.30 6.32
N SER A 4 13.81 -10.50 6.71
CA SER A 4 13.79 -9.78 7.99
C SER A 4 12.53 -8.91 8.09
N ALA A 5 12.02 -8.76 9.32
CA ALA A 5 10.92 -7.83 9.58
C ALA A 5 11.35 -6.40 9.21
N ARG A 6 10.39 -5.62 8.69
CA ARG A 6 10.62 -4.19 8.44
C ARG A 6 10.53 -3.43 9.77
N LEU A 7 11.42 -2.46 9.97
CA LEU A 7 11.41 -1.61 11.16
C LEU A 7 10.29 -0.57 11.07
N SER A 8 9.42 -0.52 12.07
CA SER A 8 8.40 0.54 12.23
C SER A 8 8.80 1.53 13.29
N ILE A 9 9.22 2.71 12.82
CA ILE A 9 9.72 3.81 13.64
C ILE A 9 8.70 4.94 13.58
N PRO A 10 8.13 5.38 14.72
CA PRO A 10 7.21 6.50 14.77
C PRO A 10 7.82 7.79 14.19
N GLY A 11 7.03 8.57 13.45
CA GLY A 11 7.44 9.86 12.90
C GLY A 11 8.38 9.79 11.69
N ILE A 12 8.75 8.59 11.23
CA ILE A 12 9.58 8.42 10.04
C ILE A 12 8.70 8.03 8.85
N PRO A 13 8.70 8.79 7.75
CA PRO A 13 7.90 8.45 6.56
C PRO A 13 8.47 7.21 5.86
N TRP A 14 7.57 6.38 5.33
CA TRP A 14 7.94 5.21 4.54
C TRP A 14 7.68 5.44 3.06
N HIS A 15 8.66 5.07 2.23
CA HIS A 15 8.45 4.99 0.79
C HIS A 15 7.76 3.67 0.45
N ILE A 16 6.48 3.73 0.07
CA ILE A 16 5.66 2.56 -0.27
C ILE A 16 5.46 2.52 -1.79
N ILE A 17 5.73 1.36 -2.39
CA ILE A 17 5.49 1.10 -3.81
C ILE A 17 4.56 -0.10 -3.93
N GLN A 18 3.47 0.06 -4.68
CA GLN A 18 2.57 -1.04 -5.04
C GLN A 18 2.99 -1.63 -6.40
N ARG A 19 3.03 -2.96 -6.48
CA ARG A 19 3.30 -3.69 -7.72
C ARG A 19 2.29 -4.80 -7.91
N GLY A 20 1.82 -4.98 -9.13
CA GLY A 20 0.95 -6.09 -9.48
C GLY A 20 1.70 -7.43 -9.41
N ASN A 21 0.92 -8.50 -9.23
CA ASN A 21 1.45 -9.85 -9.22
C ASN A 21 2.17 -10.16 -10.55
N ASN A 22 3.38 -10.72 -10.50
CA ASN A 22 4.20 -10.95 -11.69
C ASN A 22 4.41 -9.69 -12.57
N ARG A 23 4.45 -8.50 -11.95
CA ARG A 23 4.58 -7.20 -12.62
C ARG A 23 3.39 -6.85 -13.52
N SER A 24 2.24 -7.48 -13.33
CA SER A 24 1.01 -7.08 -14.00
C SER A 24 0.56 -5.66 -13.58
N ALA A 25 -0.44 -5.14 -14.29
CA ALA A 25 -1.07 -3.88 -13.91
C ALA A 25 -1.65 -3.99 -12.49
N CYS A 26 -1.43 -2.97 -11.65
CA CYS A 26 -2.05 -2.89 -10.33
C CYS A 26 -3.55 -2.64 -10.40
N PHE A 27 -4.00 -1.94 -11.44
CA PHE A 27 -5.38 -1.54 -11.69
C PHE A 27 -5.70 -1.79 -13.16
N TYR A 28 -6.83 -2.43 -13.44
CA TYR A 28 -7.28 -2.72 -14.80
C TYR A 28 -8.34 -1.72 -15.26
N THR A 29 -8.99 -1.06 -14.30
CA THR A 29 -9.98 0.00 -14.54
C THR A 29 -9.82 1.13 -13.52
N ASP A 30 -10.36 2.30 -13.84
CA ASP A 30 -10.43 3.45 -12.92
C ASP A 30 -11.12 3.11 -11.59
N LYS A 31 -12.08 2.18 -11.62
CA LYS A 31 -12.81 1.76 -10.42
C LYS A 31 -11.87 1.08 -9.41
N ASP A 32 -10.91 0.30 -9.88
CA ASP A 32 -9.95 -0.41 -9.02
C ASP A 32 -9.07 0.59 -8.24
N TYR A 33 -8.59 1.63 -8.94
CA TYR A 33 -7.80 2.70 -8.36
C TYR A 33 -8.60 3.52 -7.33
N ARG A 34 -9.85 3.88 -7.65
CA ARG A 34 -10.71 4.63 -6.72
C ARG A 34 -11.03 3.84 -5.46
N LEU A 35 -11.32 2.54 -5.60
CA LEU A 35 -11.56 1.65 -4.47
C LEU A 35 -10.30 1.51 -3.59
N TYR A 36 -9.13 1.41 -4.23
CA TYR A 36 -7.86 1.39 -3.51
C TYR A 36 -7.64 2.66 -2.69
N LEU A 37 -7.85 3.84 -3.27
CA LEU A 37 -7.72 5.11 -2.56
C LEU A 37 -8.70 5.23 -1.39
N HIS A 38 -9.95 4.81 -1.59
CA HIS A 38 -10.96 4.81 -0.54
C HIS A 38 -10.49 4.00 0.68
N HIS A 39 -10.09 2.75 0.47
CA HIS A 39 -9.58 1.92 1.56
C HIS A 39 -8.26 2.44 2.14
N PHE A 40 -7.40 3.02 1.32
CA PHE A 40 -6.15 3.61 1.80
C PHE A 40 -6.43 4.75 2.78
N GLN A 41 -7.40 5.62 2.48
CA GLN A 41 -7.83 6.69 3.37
C GLN A 41 -8.46 6.13 4.66
N GLU A 42 -9.42 5.21 4.54
CA GLU A 42 -10.07 4.59 5.71
C GLU A 42 -9.06 3.96 6.68
N LEU A 43 -8.02 3.31 6.14
CA LEU A 43 -6.99 2.68 6.96
C LEU A 43 -6.00 3.72 7.51
N ALA A 44 -5.67 4.77 6.77
CA ALA A 44 -4.83 5.84 7.28
C ALA A 44 -5.49 6.50 8.50
N GLU A 45 -6.77 6.85 8.42
CA GLU A 45 -7.53 7.44 9.54
C GLU A 45 -7.65 6.49 10.74
N LYS A 46 -7.75 5.18 10.49
CA LYS A 46 -7.85 4.17 11.55
C LYS A 46 -6.53 3.96 12.32
N TYR A 47 -5.39 4.18 11.67
CA TYR A 47 -4.06 3.87 12.20
C TYR A 47 -3.15 5.09 12.36
N GLU A 48 -3.67 6.31 12.24
CA GLU A 48 -3.06 7.50 12.87
C GLU A 48 -2.99 7.34 14.39
#